data_AF-A0A1N6L0M8-F1
#
_entry.id   AF-A0A1N6L0M8-F1
#
_cell.length_a   1.000
_cell.length_b   1.000
_cell.length_c   1.000
_cell.angle_alpha   90.00
_cell.angle_beta   90.00
_cell.angle_gamma   90.00
#
_symmetry.space_group_name_H-M   'P 1'
#
loop_
_entity.id
_entity.type
_entity.pdbx_description
1 polymer ?
#
loop_
_entity_poly.entity_id
_entity_poly.type
_entity_poly.pdbx_seq_one_letter_code
_entity_poly.pdbx_strand_id
1 'polypeptide(L)'
;MSHVCRRTFLSLSGLLASSICYGEQGPSPDVTEPPASDTFLVIPLRLHVLTASDLPEIDCRLTDADLARILRKVNGIWNKAGIHWGLESIVREPAANSKKFRLVRDLNGSVPLDYYSMLVPELTRLLSGLDVYYIHKFSVNGVWLDDDFAMVQETAGLRPVEGGIDEPIPRVTAHELGHALGLAHRQNRTNLLASGTTGTSLNAKEVATARRHALKIQGILTVDALREHAEEATSQDHKVEARRLWTWLSEIPGDASKDALRRRDEVGAAQD
;
A
#
# COMPACT_ATOMS: atom_id res chain seq x y z
N MET A 1 52.26 -23.84 -66.63
CA MET A 1 52.62 -23.48 -65.24
C MET A 1 51.74 -22.32 -64.81
N SER A 2 51.07 -22.50 -63.67
CA SER A 2 50.31 -21.53 -62.85
C SER A 2 49.09 -20.80 -63.41
N HIS A 3 47.95 -21.23 -62.86
CA HIS A 3 46.62 -20.62 -62.71
C HIS A 3 46.60 -19.11 -62.45
N VAL A 4 45.55 -18.42 -62.93
CA VAL A 4 44.60 -17.65 -62.08
C VAL A 4 43.26 -17.55 -62.82
N CYS A 5 42.20 -17.99 -62.12
CA CYS A 5 40.80 -18.05 -62.55
C CYS A 5 40.09 -16.71 -62.25
N ARG A 6 39.37 -16.14 -63.23
CA ARG A 6 38.55 -14.92 -63.08
C ARG A 6 37.30 -15.22 -62.25
N ARG A 7 37.06 -14.45 -61.19
CA ARG A 7 35.76 -14.38 -60.49
C ARG A 7 35.08 -13.05 -60.76
N THR A 8 33.87 -13.15 -61.28
CA THR A 8 32.91 -12.09 -61.57
C THR A 8 32.24 -11.64 -60.26
N PHE A 9 32.20 -10.34 -60.00
CA PHE A 9 31.39 -9.75 -58.93
C PHE A 9 29.96 -9.54 -59.44
N LEU A 10 28.97 -10.18 -58.80
CA LEU A 10 27.57 -9.78 -58.89
C LEU A 10 27.16 -9.19 -57.53
N SER A 11 26.69 -7.94 -57.58
CA SER A 11 26.04 -7.24 -56.48
C SER A 11 24.62 -7.78 -56.30
N LEU A 12 24.30 -8.29 -55.10
CA LEU A 12 22.94 -8.62 -54.69
C LEU A 12 22.53 -7.68 -53.55
N SER A 13 21.66 -6.72 -53.86
CA SER A 13 20.96 -5.89 -52.87
C SER A 13 19.84 -6.71 -52.23
N GLY A 14 20.05 -7.19 -51.02
CA GLY A 14 19.03 -7.83 -50.20
C GLY A 14 18.22 -6.80 -49.42
N LEU A 15 16.95 -6.61 -49.77
CA LEU A 15 15.97 -5.96 -48.89
C LEU A 15 15.68 -6.90 -47.71
N LEU A 16 16.12 -6.52 -46.50
CA LEU A 16 15.59 -7.09 -45.26
C LEU A 16 14.20 -6.48 -45.00
N ALA A 17 13.16 -7.28 -45.21
CA ALA A 17 11.84 -7.01 -44.67
C ALA A 17 11.86 -7.33 -43.16
N SER A 18 12.15 -6.31 -42.34
CA SER A 18 11.96 -6.37 -40.90
C SER A 18 10.48 -6.54 -40.59
N SER A 19 10.06 -7.77 -40.29
CA SER A 19 8.75 -8.04 -39.71
C SER A 19 8.73 -7.47 -38.29
N ILE A 20 8.18 -6.27 -38.15
CA ILE A 20 7.78 -5.72 -36.86
C ILE A 20 6.52 -6.49 -36.46
N CYS A 21 6.67 -7.51 -35.63
CA CYS A 21 5.55 -8.11 -34.92
C CYS A 21 5.03 -7.08 -33.91
N TYR A 22 4.10 -6.23 -34.35
CA TYR A 22 3.20 -5.51 -33.46
C TYR A 22 2.30 -6.54 -32.79
N GLY A 23 2.73 -7.06 -31.65
CA GLY A 23 1.82 -7.77 -30.75
C GLY A 23 0.75 -6.79 -30.28
N GLU A 24 -0.51 -7.07 -30.59
CA GLU A 24 -1.66 -6.36 -30.02
C GLU A 24 -1.57 -6.41 -28.49
N GLN A 25 -1.18 -5.31 -27.85
CA GLN A 25 -1.29 -5.18 -26.40
C GLN A 25 -2.75 -4.89 -26.06
N GLY A 26 -3.56 -5.95 -25.97
CA GLY A 26 -4.85 -5.89 -25.30
C GLY A 26 -4.71 -5.44 -23.84
N PRO A 27 -5.80 -5.00 -23.19
CA PRO A 27 -5.74 -4.59 -21.79
C PRO A 27 -5.24 -5.75 -20.92
N SER A 28 -4.29 -5.47 -20.02
CA SER A 28 -3.78 -6.44 -19.06
C SER A 28 -4.96 -7.03 -18.26
N PRO A 29 -5.05 -8.36 -18.09
CA PRO A 29 -6.17 -8.97 -17.40
C PRO A 29 -6.16 -8.60 -15.91
N ASP A 30 -7.37 -8.50 -15.34
CA ASP A 30 -7.57 -8.32 -13.91
C ASP A 30 -7.13 -9.59 -13.16
N VAL A 31 -6.50 -9.40 -12.00
CA VAL A 31 -6.07 -10.47 -11.09
C VAL A 31 -7.17 -10.68 -10.04
N THR A 32 -7.67 -11.91 -9.95
CA THR A 32 -8.80 -12.26 -9.09
C THR A 32 -8.39 -13.00 -7.82
N GLU A 33 -7.29 -13.75 -7.87
CA GLU A 33 -6.80 -14.59 -6.78
C GLU A 33 -5.44 -14.12 -6.26
N PRO A 34 -5.14 -14.30 -4.96
CA PRO A 34 -3.82 -14.07 -4.40
C PRO A 34 -2.79 -15.06 -4.97
N PRO A 35 -1.49 -14.69 -5.01
CA PRO A 35 -0.42 -15.63 -5.34
C PRO A 35 -0.15 -16.58 -4.16
N ALA A 36 0.81 -17.49 -4.32
CA ALA A 36 1.24 -18.37 -3.24
C ALA A 36 1.78 -17.57 -2.03
N SER A 37 1.48 -18.05 -0.82
CA SER A 37 1.72 -17.33 0.43
C SER A 37 3.19 -16.97 0.66
N ASP A 38 4.11 -17.85 0.28
CA ASP A 38 5.56 -17.67 0.38
C ASP A 38 6.10 -16.52 -0.50
N THR A 39 5.34 -16.09 -1.50
CA THR A 39 5.71 -14.97 -2.38
C THR A 39 5.25 -13.60 -1.88
N PHE A 40 4.58 -13.54 -0.72
CA PHE A 40 4.07 -12.28 -0.17
C PHE A 40 5.20 -11.34 0.26
N LEU A 41 4.97 -10.06 0.04
CA LEU A 41 5.76 -8.96 0.57
C LEU A 41 4.99 -8.32 1.73
N VAL A 42 5.62 -8.23 2.90
CA VAL A 42 5.02 -7.66 4.10
C VAL A 42 5.63 -6.29 4.38
N ILE A 43 4.82 -5.25 4.29
CA ILE A 43 5.23 -3.87 4.53
C ILE A 43 4.73 -3.42 5.90
N PRO A 44 5.61 -2.97 6.82
CA PRO A 44 5.20 -2.36 8.07
C PRO A 44 4.36 -1.12 7.82
N LEU A 45 3.20 -1.03 8.49
CA LEU A 45 2.26 0.08 8.36
C LEU A 45 1.88 0.58 9.76
N ARG A 46 2.09 1.87 10.03
CA ARG A 46 1.60 2.52 11.25
C ARG A 46 0.39 3.38 10.93
N LEU A 47 -0.64 3.27 11.77
CA LEU A 47 -1.88 4.02 11.61
C LEU A 47 -1.94 5.11 12.67
N HIS A 48 -2.09 6.36 12.25
CA HIS A 48 -2.21 7.51 13.13
C HIS A 48 -3.65 8.03 13.14
N VAL A 49 -4.19 8.30 14.32
CA VAL A 49 -5.46 8.99 14.53
C VAL A 49 -5.14 10.37 15.09
N LEU A 50 -5.30 11.39 14.26
CA LEU A 50 -5.02 12.77 14.68
C LEU A 50 -6.20 13.32 15.48
N THR A 51 -5.87 13.97 16.60
CA THR A 51 -6.81 14.63 17.49
C THR A 51 -6.56 16.13 17.50
N ALA A 52 -7.62 16.93 17.63
CA ALA A 52 -7.51 18.38 17.69
C ALA A 52 -8.75 18.99 18.36
N SER A 53 -8.65 19.27 19.66
CA SER A 53 -9.76 19.80 20.46
C SER A 53 -10.33 21.12 19.94
N ASP A 54 -9.54 21.90 19.19
CA ASP A 54 -9.88 23.21 18.66
C ASP A 54 -9.98 23.24 17.11
N LEU A 55 -9.92 22.08 16.45
CA LEU A 55 -10.14 21.91 15.00
C LEU A 55 -11.00 20.66 14.74
N PRO A 56 -12.34 20.78 14.81
CA PRO A 56 -13.25 19.65 14.61
C PRO A 56 -13.06 18.91 13.28
N GLU A 57 -12.58 19.60 12.23
CA GLU A 57 -12.28 18.98 10.94
C GLU A 57 -11.03 18.08 10.95
N ILE A 58 -10.16 18.21 11.95
CA ILE A 58 -8.98 17.35 12.11
C ILE A 58 -9.23 16.23 13.13
N ASP A 59 -10.10 16.47 14.11
CA ASP A 59 -10.36 15.61 15.27
C ASP A 59 -11.05 14.28 14.93
N CYS A 60 -10.25 13.28 14.54
CA CYS A 60 -10.69 11.97 14.07
C CYS A 60 -11.29 11.12 15.20
N ARG A 61 -12.34 10.36 14.87
CA ARG A 61 -13.15 9.58 15.80
C ARG A 61 -13.05 8.06 15.58
N LEU A 62 -12.31 7.60 14.57
CA LEU A 62 -12.06 6.18 14.34
C LEU A 62 -11.50 5.49 15.61
N THR A 63 -12.11 4.37 15.98
CA THR A 63 -11.67 3.51 17.09
C THR A 63 -10.65 2.48 16.63
N ASP A 64 -9.97 1.79 17.55
CA ASP A 64 -9.03 0.72 17.20
C ASP A 64 -9.73 -0.43 16.49
N ALA A 65 -10.99 -0.70 16.86
CA ALA A 65 -11.83 -1.70 16.20
C ALA A 65 -12.15 -1.29 14.75
N ASP A 66 -12.39 0.00 14.50
CA ASP A 66 -12.57 0.51 13.14
C ASP A 66 -11.30 0.36 12.32
N LEU A 67 -10.14 0.74 12.87
CA LEU A 67 -8.86 0.63 12.19
C LEU A 67 -8.49 -0.82 11.88
N ALA A 68 -8.73 -1.75 12.81
CA ALA A 68 -8.53 -3.18 12.58
C ALA A 68 -9.45 -3.73 11.48
N ARG A 69 -10.71 -3.29 11.44
CA ARG A 69 -11.66 -3.62 10.35
C ARG A 69 -11.20 -3.05 9.01
N ILE A 70 -10.80 -1.77 9.01
CA ILE A 70 -10.31 -1.07 7.81
C ILE A 70 -9.09 -1.79 7.25
N LEU A 71 -8.08 -2.06 8.08
CA LEU A 71 -6.86 -2.71 7.63
C LEU A 71 -7.11 -4.12 7.09
N ARG A 72 -7.98 -4.91 7.72
CA ARG A 72 -8.39 -6.22 7.17
C ARG A 72 -8.94 -6.09 5.75
N LYS A 73 -9.78 -5.09 5.51
CA LYS A 73 -10.37 -4.83 4.20
C LYS A 73 -9.34 -4.32 3.19
N VAL A 74 -8.41 -3.46 3.62
CA VAL A 74 -7.24 -3.02 2.82
C VAL A 74 -6.41 -4.23 2.39
N ASN A 75 -6.06 -5.13 3.33
CA ASN A 75 -5.33 -6.36 3.02
C ASN A 75 -6.13 -7.30 2.10
N GLY A 76 -7.45 -7.39 2.25
CA GLY A 76 -8.30 -8.14 1.29
C GLY A 76 -8.17 -7.67 -0.17
N ILE A 77 -7.89 -6.38 -0.40
CA ILE A 77 -7.61 -5.83 -1.73
C ILE A 77 -6.18 -6.17 -2.16
N TRP A 78 -5.20 -5.88 -1.31
CA TRP A 78 -3.77 -5.97 -1.65
C TRP A 78 -3.21 -7.40 -1.66
N ASN A 79 -3.86 -8.35 -0.99
CA ASN A 79 -3.48 -9.76 -1.02
C ASN A 79 -3.55 -10.34 -2.44
N LYS A 80 -4.41 -9.81 -3.32
CA LYS A 80 -4.43 -10.17 -4.76
C LYS A 80 -3.11 -9.87 -5.47
N ALA A 81 -2.35 -8.89 -4.97
CA ALA A 81 -1.02 -8.53 -5.48
C ALA A 81 0.11 -9.26 -4.73
N GLY A 82 -0.20 -10.12 -3.75
CA GLY A 82 0.79 -10.70 -2.85
C GLY A 82 1.50 -9.66 -1.99
N ILE A 83 0.78 -8.62 -1.55
CA ILE A 83 1.27 -7.59 -0.66
C ILE A 83 0.38 -7.60 0.58
N HIS A 84 1.01 -7.67 1.76
CA HIS A 84 0.34 -7.58 3.06
C HIS A 84 0.85 -6.38 3.83
N TRP A 85 -0.06 -5.59 4.38
CA TRP A 85 0.26 -4.49 5.27
C TRP A 85 0.24 -4.99 6.71
N GLY A 86 1.43 -5.10 7.32
CA GLY A 86 1.60 -5.54 8.70
C GLY A 86 1.39 -4.36 9.66
N LEU A 87 0.36 -4.42 10.51
CA LEU A 87 0.09 -3.37 11.50
C LEU A 87 1.23 -3.27 12.51
N GLU A 88 2.01 -2.20 12.43
CA GLU A 88 3.11 -1.93 13.36
C GLU A 88 2.59 -1.45 14.71
N SER A 89 1.74 -0.43 14.69
CA SER A 89 1.00 0.09 15.83
C SER A 89 -0.12 1.02 15.38
N ILE A 90 -1.01 1.35 16.31
CA ILE A 90 -1.96 2.45 16.19
C ILE A 90 -1.48 3.56 17.14
N VAL A 91 -1.27 4.76 16.62
CA VAL A 91 -0.88 5.93 17.40
C VAL A 91 -2.04 6.93 17.43
N ARG A 92 -2.41 7.39 18.63
CA ARG A 92 -3.42 8.43 18.83
C ARG A 92 -2.74 9.64 19.41
N GLU A 93 -2.75 10.75 18.69
CA GLU A 93 -1.94 11.90 19.08
C GLU A 93 -2.52 13.25 18.61
N PRO A 94 -2.14 14.37 19.23
CA PRO A 94 -2.51 15.70 18.76
C PRO A 94 -1.90 15.98 17.39
N ALA A 95 -2.68 16.59 16.50
CA ALA A 95 -2.15 17.10 15.24
C ALA A 95 -1.04 18.15 15.50
N ALA A 96 0.00 18.10 14.69
CA ALA A 96 1.09 19.07 14.75
C ALA A 96 0.64 20.43 14.22
N ASN A 97 1.29 21.50 14.66
CA ASN A 97 1.13 22.86 14.11
C ASN A 97 -0.33 23.37 13.95
N SER A 98 -1.30 22.87 14.72
CA SER A 98 -2.73 23.20 14.60
C SER A 98 -3.02 24.71 14.60
N LYS A 99 -2.27 25.50 15.38
CA LYS A 99 -2.39 26.97 15.39
C LYS A 99 -2.03 27.61 14.05
N LYS A 100 -0.97 27.13 13.39
CA LYS A 100 -0.52 27.65 12.08
C LYS A 100 -1.47 27.17 10.98
N PHE A 101 -1.92 25.92 11.06
CA PHE A 101 -2.94 25.39 10.15
C PHE A 101 -4.23 26.21 10.21
N ARG A 102 -4.73 26.51 11.43
CA ARG A 102 -5.88 27.41 11.64
C ARG A 102 -5.68 28.77 10.97
N LEU A 103 -4.53 29.40 11.17
CA LEU A 103 -4.24 30.71 10.60
C LEU A 103 -4.33 30.69 9.06
N VAL A 104 -3.76 29.66 8.41
CA VAL A 104 -3.84 29.51 6.95
C VAL A 104 -5.30 29.33 6.50
N ARG A 105 -6.06 28.48 7.19
CA ARG A 105 -7.49 28.27 6.91
C ARG A 105 -8.28 29.57 7.01
N ASP A 106 -8.09 30.32 8.09
CA ASP A 106 -8.87 31.52 8.39
C ASP A 106 -8.54 32.66 7.41
N LEU A 107 -7.28 32.75 6.95
CA LEU A 107 -6.86 33.74 5.94
C LEU A 107 -7.38 33.41 4.54
N ASN A 108 -7.41 32.14 4.16
CA ASN A 108 -7.71 31.70 2.79
C ASN A 108 -9.15 31.21 2.60
N GLY A 109 -9.92 31.03 3.67
CA GLY A 109 -11.26 30.42 3.67
C GLY A 109 -11.25 28.90 3.38
N SER A 110 -10.11 28.35 2.96
CA SER A 110 -9.87 26.93 2.73
C SER A 110 -8.37 26.64 2.89
N VAL A 111 -8.01 25.38 3.11
CA VAL A 111 -6.60 24.97 3.21
C VAL A 111 -6.22 24.20 1.95
N PRO A 112 -5.24 24.68 1.16
CA PRO A 112 -4.69 23.89 0.05
C PRO A 112 -4.07 22.59 0.57
N LEU A 113 -4.15 21.51 -0.23
CA LEU A 113 -3.76 20.16 0.21
C LEU A 113 -2.34 20.07 0.76
N ASP A 114 -1.39 20.79 0.16
CA ASP A 114 0.02 20.75 0.56
C ASP A 114 0.25 21.18 2.03
N TYR A 115 -0.65 21.99 2.60
CA TYR A 115 -0.55 22.45 3.99
C TYR A 115 -1.00 21.40 5.01
N TYR A 116 -1.64 20.30 4.59
CA TYR A 116 -2.02 19.22 5.50
C TYR A 116 -0.82 18.45 6.03
N SER A 117 0.30 18.44 5.31
CA SER A 117 1.58 17.90 5.80
C SER A 117 2.01 18.51 7.13
N MET A 118 1.65 19.77 7.39
CA MET A 118 1.99 20.45 8.64
C MET A 118 1.33 19.85 9.88
N LEU A 119 0.26 19.08 9.71
CA LEU A 119 -0.47 18.41 10.78
C LEU A 119 0.21 17.11 11.23
N VAL A 120 1.21 16.63 10.49
CA VAL A 120 1.92 15.38 10.75
C VAL A 120 2.92 15.55 11.91
N PRO A 121 2.82 14.75 12.98
CA PRO A 121 3.82 14.73 14.04
C PRO A 121 5.05 13.89 13.62
N GLU A 122 6.14 14.56 13.25
CA GLU A 122 7.34 13.88 12.72
C GLU A 122 8.00 12.89 13.70
N LEU A 123 7.88 13.11 15.01
CA LEU A 123 8.57 12.29 16.03
C LEU A 123 8.01 10.87 16.18
N THR A 124 6.77 10.65 15.74
CA THR A 124 6.07 9.36 15.87
C THR A 124 6.02 8.60 14.56
N ARG A 125 6.66 9.09 13.50
CA ARG A 125 6.73 8.42 12.20
C ARG A 125 7.58 7.16 12.24
N LEU A 126 7.27 6.23 11.36
CA LEU A 126 8.15 5.08 11.14
C LEU A 126 9.45 5.51 10.45
N LEU A 127 10.57 4.98 10.95
CA LEU A 127 11.86 5.06 10.24
C LEU A 127 11.95 4.04 9.10
N SER A 128 11.07 3.04 9.08
CA SER A 128 11.04 1.95 8.11
C SER A 128 9.61 1.41 8.02
N GLY A 129 8.99 1.54 6.86
CA GLY A 129 7.58 1.27 6.62
C GLY A 129 6.88 2.50 6.07
N LEU A 130 5.56 2.50 6.13
CA LEU A 130 4.72 3.63 5.72
C LEU A 130 3.78 4.07 6.85
N ASP A 131 3.36 5.32 6.82
CA ASP A 131 2.40 5.89 7.77
C ASP A 131 1.07 6.23 7.08
N VAL A 132 -0.07 6.03 7.76
CA VAL A 132 -1.39 6.50 7.32
C VAL A 132 -2.05 7.31 8.42
N TYR A 133 -2.35 8.56 8.12
CA TYR A 133 -2.98 9.51 9.03
C TYR A 133 -4.48 9.61 8.75
N TYR A 134 -5.30 9.40 9.76
CA TYR A 134 -6.74 9.60 9.70
C TYR A 134 -7.13 10.93 10.37
N ILE A 135 -7.91 11.73 9.65
CA ILE A 135 -8.50 12.99 10.11
C ILE A 135 -10.03 12.96 9.97
N HIS A 136 -10.75 13.89 10.60
CA HIS A 136 -12.21 13.92 10.48
C HIS A 136 -12.69 14.25 9.05
N LYS A 137 -12.19 15.36 8.48
CA LYS A 137 -12.68 15.88 7.20
C LYS A 137 -11.68 16.80 6.49
N PHE A 138 -11.59 16.67 5.17
CA PHE A 138 -10.96 17.66 4.28
C PHE A 138 -11.60 17.67 2.88
N SER A 139 -11.03 18.43 1.94
CA SER A 139 -11.63 18.69 0.63
C SER A 139 -11.61 17.50 -0.34
N VAL A 140 -10.80 16.48 -0.05
CA VAL A 140 -10.70 15.22 -0.82
C VAL A 140 -10.95 14.03 0.09
N ASN A 141 -11.06 12.81 -0.44
CA ASN A 141 -11.25 11.62 0.39
C ASN A 141 -9.95 11.11 1.01
N GLY A 142 -8.87 11.23 0.27
CA GLY A 142 -7.53 10.82 0.65
C GLY A 142 -6.52 11.54 -0.23
N VAL A 143 -5.28 11.56 0.24
CA VAL A 143 -4.15 12.05 -0.53
C VAL A 143 -2.90 11.30 -0.09
N TRP A 144 -2.16 10.77 -1.06
CA TRP A 144 -0.76 10.42 -0.89
C TRP A 144 0.08 11.70 -0.96
N LEU A 145 0.81 12.00 0.11
CA LEU A 145 1.75 13.11 0.14
C LEU A 145 3.15 12.52 0.01
N ASP A 146 3.95 13.10 -0.90
CA ASP A 146 5.36 12.74 -1.03
C ASP A 146 6.03 12.81 0.36
N ASP A 147 6.93 11.86 0.65
CA ASP A 147 7.48 11.53 1.99
C ASP A 147 6.78 10.36 2.73
N ASP A 148 6.42 9.27 2.06
CA ASP A 148 6.06 7.97 2.69
C ASP A 148 4.79 7.94 3.59
N PHE A 149 3.85 8.88 3.44
CA PHE A 149 2.59 8.82 4.16
C PHE A 149 1.34 9.18 3.33
N ALA A 150 0.22 8.59 3.74
CA ALA A 150 -1.10 8.95 3.26
C ALA A 150 -1.87 9.74 4.34
N MET A 151 -2.78 10.62 3.91
CA MET A 151 -3.80 11.19 4.77
C MET A 151 -5.19 10.84 4.24
N VAL A 152 -6.08 10.35 5.11
CA VAL A 152 -7.42 9.85 4.76
C VAL A 152 -8.46 10.47 5.69
N GLN A 153 -9.57 10.95 5.13
CA GLN A 153 -10.69 11.41 5.98
C GLN A 153 -11.58 10.24 6.39
N GLU A 154 -12.01 10.23 7.65
CA GLU A 154 -12.94 9.20 8.15
C GLU A 154 -14.36 9.36 7.58
N THR A 155 -14.71 10.54 7.09
CA THR A 155 -16.03 10.84 6.50
C THR A 155 -16.08 10.62 4.97
N ALA A 156 -15.11 9.88 4.42
CA ALA A 156 -14.99 9.66 2.98
C ALA A 156 -16.27 9.11 2.35
N GLY A 157 -16.61 9.65 1.18
CA GLY A 157 -17.77 9.22 0.38
C GLY A 157 -17.36 8.77 -1.01
N LEU A 158 -17.81 7.59 -1.44
CA LEU A 158 -17.52 7.02 -2.75
C LEU A 158 -18.79 6.59 -3.48
N ARG A 159 -18.75 6.66 -4.82
CA ARG A 159 -19.83 6.14 -5.65
C ARG A 159 -19.74 4.61 -5.74
N PRO A 160 -20.79 3.86 -5.35
CA PRO A 160 -20.81 2.41 -5.47
C PRO A 160 -20.64 1.95 -6.92
N VAL A 161 -20.03 0.78 -7.08
CA VAL A 161 -19.93 0.03 -8.34
C VAL A 161 -20.19 -1.45 -8.07
N GLU A 162 -20.63 -2.17 -9.09
CA GLU A 162 -20.81 -3.62 -9.01
C GLU A 162 -19.49 -4.32 -8.66
N GLY A 163 -19.53 -5.25 -7.71
CA GLY A 163 -18.34 -5.93 -7.18
C GLY A 163 -17.39 -5.05 -6.37
N GLY A 164 -17.74 -3.79 -6.13
CA GLY A 164 -16.98 -2.88 -5.28
C GLY A 164 -17.09 -3.20 -3.80
N ILE A 165 -16.21 -2.62 -3.00
CA ILE A 165 -16.24 -2.77 -1.55
C ILE A 165 -17.42 -2.00 -0.92
N ASP A 166 -17.88 -2.49 0.22
CA ASP A 166 -19.07 -2.05 0.96
C ASP A 166 -18.88 -0.77 1.78
N GLU A 167 -17.65 -0.31 1.98
CA GLU A 167 -17.35 0.89 2.76
C GLU A 167 -16.24 1.76 2.14
N PRO A 168 -16.33 3.10 2.25
CA PRO A 168 -15.38 4.00 1.59
C PRO A 168 -13.95 3.96 2.11
N ILE A 169 -13.76 3.97 3.44
CA ILE A 169 -12.46 4.25 4.06
C ILE A 169 -11.36 3.25 3.66
N PRO A 170 -11.55 1.92 3.74
CA PRO A 170 -10.51 0.97 3.33
C PRO A 170 -10.16 1.08 1.86
N ARG A 171 -11.15 1.43 1.03
CA ARG A 171 -10.91 1.65 -0.39
C ARG A 171 -9.97 2.84 -0.55
N VAL A 172 -10.30 3.97 0.07
CA VAL A 172 -9.48 5.19 0.00
C VAL A 172 -8.08 4.92 0.54
N THR A 173 -7.95 4.30 1.71
CA THR A 173 -6.65 3.89 2.26
C THR A 173 -5.88 3.01 1.27
N ALA A 174 -6.51 1.99 0.69
CA ALA A 174 -5.87 1.13 -0.30
C ALA A 174 -5.49 1.88 -1.59
N HIS A 175 -6.26 2.88 -2.00
CA HIS A 175 -5.97 3.74 -3.15
C HIS A 175 -4.71 4.59 -2.92
N GLU A 176 -4.63 5.28 -1.78
CA GLU A 176 -3.47 6.11 -1.45
C GLU A 176 -2.20 5.26 -1.30
N LEU A 177 -2.30 4.08 -0.68
CA LEU A 177 -1.20 3.12 -0.65
C LEU A 177 -0.83 2.60 -2.05
N GLY A 178 -1.75 2.64 -3.01
CA GLY A 178 -1.45 2.34 -4.40
C GLY A 178 -0.51 3.37 -5.04
N HIS A 179 -0.65 4.65 -4.66
CA HIS A 179 0.26 5.70 -5.08
C HIS A 179 1.66 5.50 -4.49
N ALA A 180 1.76 5.11 -3.22
CA ALA A 180 3.04 4.69 -2.60
C ALA A 180 3.73 3.58 -3.39
N LEU A 181 2.93 2.66 -3.95
CA LEU A 181 3.37 1.53 -4.75
C LEU A 181 3.55 1.87 -6.25
N GLY A 182 3.62 3.17 -6.59
CA GLY A 182 3.94 3.66 -7.94
C GLY A 182 2.80 3.52 -8.94
N LEU A 183 1.56 3.32 -8.48
CA LEU A 183 0.41 3.20 -9.37
C LEU A 183 -0.18 4.58 -9.69
N ALA A 184 -0.36 4.84 -10.98
CA ALA A 184 -1.09 6.00 -11.48
C ALA A 184 -2.59 5.70 -11.59
N HIS A 185 -3.41 6.74 -11.71
CA HIS A 185 -4.84 6.57 -11.90
C HIS A 185 -5.17 5.81 -13.18
N ARG A 186 -6.10 4.85 -13.06
CA ARG A 186 -6.78 4.19 -14.19
C ARG A 186 -8.29 4.29 -13.98
N GLN A 187 -8.94 5.11 -14.79
CA GLN A 187 -10.33 5.54 -14.54
C GLN A 187 -11.42 4.51 -14.91
N ASN A 188 -11.07 3.22 -15.06
CA ASN A 188 -12.08 2.18 -15.13
C ASN A 188 -12.76 2.05 -13.76
N ARG A 189 -14.08 2.24 -13.69
CA ARG A 189 -14.81 2.37 -12.42
C ARG A 189 -14.65 1.19 -11.45
N THR A 190 -14.30 -0.01 -11.91
CA THR A 190 -14.06 -1.17 -11.03
C THR A 190 -12.64 -1.24 -10.50
N ASN A 191 -11.71 -0.45 -11.04
CA ASN A 191 -10.29 -0.44 -10.65
C ASN A 191 -10.05 0.29 -9.32
N LEU A 192 -9.06 -0.18 -8.57
CA LEU A 192 -8.63 0.45 -7.31
C LEU A 192 -8.14 1.89 -7.50
N LEU A 193 -7.51 2.22 -8.63
CA LEU A 193 -6.92 3.53 -8.91
C LEU A 193 -7.86 4.46 -9.70
N ALA A 194 -9.14 4.09 -9.89
CA ALA A 194 -10.14 5.03 -10.37
C ALA A 194 -10.53 6.02 -9.26
N SER A 195 -10.75 7.29 -9.57
CA SER A 195 -11.12 8.24 -8.51
C SER A 195 -12.61 8.12 -8.13
N GLY A 196 -12.92 8.28 -6.84
CA GLY A 196 -14.29 8.47 -6.36
C GLY A 196 -15.25 7.28 -6.49
N THR A 197 -14.75 6.04 -6.61
CA THR A 197 -15.57 4.83 -6.74
C THR A 197 -15.20 3.76 -5.73
N THR A 198 -16.10 2.79 -5.46
CA THR A 198 -15.80 1.66 -4.57
C THR A 198 -15.05 0.50 -5.27
N GLY A 199 -14.54 0.70 -6.49
CA GLY A 199 -13.79 -0.32 -7.23
C GLY A 199 -12.49 -0.72 -6.53
N THR A 200 -12.11 -2.00 -6.66
CA THR A 200 -10.95 -2.62 -5.99
C THR A 200 -10.09 -3.49 -6.91
N SER A 201 -10.39 -3.57 -8.21
CA SER A 201 -9.67 -4.47 -9.12
C SER A 201 -8.27 -3.95 -9.45
N LEU A 202 -7.34 -4.89 -9.60
CA LEU A 202 -5.96 -4.67 -10.04
C LEU A 202 -5.70 -5.59 -11.23
N ASN A 203 -4.98 -5.10 -12.24
CA ASN A 203 -4.52 -5.93 -13.35
C ASN A 203 -3.08 -6.40 -13.15
N ALA A 204 -2.66 -7.38 -13.98
CA ALA A 204 -1.32 -7.96 -13.85
C ALA A 204 -0.17 -6.93 -13.96
N LYS A 205 -0.32 -5.88 -14.78
CA LYS A 205 0.67 -4.80 -14.90
C LYS A 205 0.74 -3.93 -13.64
N GLU A 206 -0.40 -3.62 -13.04
CA GLU A 206 -0.51 -2.89 -11.77
C GLU A 206 0.11 -3.73 -10.64
N VAL A 207 -0.23 -5.02 -10.54
CA VAL A 207 0.38 -5.94 -9.56
C VAL A 207 1.91 -5.99 -9.71
N ALA A 208 2.42 -6.17 -10.94
CA ALA A 208 3.86 -6.21 -11.19
C ALA A 208 4.56 -4.88 -10.81
N THR A 209 3.90 -3.75 -11.10
CA THR A 209 4.42 -2.42 -10.74
C THR A 209 4.46 -2.26 -9.22
N ALA A 210 3.35 -2.58 -8.56
CA ALA A 210 3.22 -2.45 -7.11
C ALA A 210 4.27 -3.29 -6.37
N ARG A 211 4.43 -4.58 -6.75
CA ARG A 211 5.43 -5.46 -6.13
C ARG A 211 6.86 -4.94 -6.32
N ARG A 212 7.19 -4.42 -7.50
CA ARG A 212 8.52 -3.84 -7.78
C ARG A 212 8.79 -2.58 -6.96
N HIS A 213 7.77 -1.76 -6.69
CA HIS A 213 7.90 -0.59 -5.84
C HIS A 213 7.93 -0.96 -4.35
N ALA A 214 7.15 -1.95 -3.92
CA ALA A 214 7.17 -2.47 -2.56
C ALA A 214 8.58 -2.90 -2.12
N LEU A 215 9.34 -3.54 -3.00
CA LEU A 215 10.74 -3.95 -2.73
C LEU A 215 11.70 -2.79 -2.47
N LYS A 216 11.30 -1.54 -2.75
CA LYS A 216 12.11 -0.34 -2.47
C LYS A 216 11.76 0.33 -1.15
N ILE A 217 10.66 -0.09 -0.51
CA ILE A 217 10.23 0.46 0.78
C ILE A 217 11.17 -0.08 1.86
N GLN A 218 11.71 0.81 2.68
CA GLN A 218 12.57 0.42 3.79
C GLN A 218 11.78 -0.40 4.82
N GLY A 219 12.36 -1.49 5.32
CA GLY A 219 11.70 -2.37 6.29
C GLY A 219 10.75 -3.41 5.68
N ILE A 220 10.64 -3.48 4.35
CA ILE A 220 9.94 -4.58 3.69
C ILE A 220 10.53 -5.94 4.07
N LEU A 221 9.66 -6.92 4.32
CA LEU A 221 10.05 -8.30 4.62
C LEU A 221 9.44 -9.25 3.60
N THR A 222 10.20 -10.28 3.22
CA THR A 222 9.62 -11.50 2.63
C THR A 222 9.00 -12.35 3.74
N VAL A 223 8.14 -13.31 3.39
CA VAL A 223 7.56 -14.23 4.38
C VAL A 223 8.63 -15.01 5.15
N ASP A 224 9.70 -15.44 4.47
CA ASP A 224 10.79 -16.17 5.12
C ASP A 224 11.59 -15.29 6.08
N ALA A 225 11.94 -14.06 5.68
CA ALA A 225 12.63 -13.11 6.57
C ALA A 225 11.74 -12.72 7.77
N LEU A 226 10.43 -12.53 7.55
CA LEU A 226 9.49 -12.26 8.62
C LEU A 226 9.41 -13.42 9.61
N ARG A 227 9.44 -14.67 9.12
CA ARG A 227 9.48 -15.86 9.98
C ARG A 227 10.76 -15.93 10.79
N GLU A 228 11.91 -15.71 10.16
CA GLU A 228 13.21 -15.69 10.83
C GLU A 228 13.24 -14.63 11.95
N HIS A 229 12.79 -13.41 11.66
CA HIS A 229 12.70 -12.34 12.66
C HIS A 229 11.73 -12.69 13.80
N ALA A 230 10.59 -13.32 13.51
CA ALA A 230 9.63 -13.74 14.53
C ALA A 230 10.21 -14.84 15.45
N GLU A 231 10.95 -15.79 14.88
CA GLU A 231 11.65 -16.83 15.62
C GLU A 231 12.78 -16.25 16.48
N GLU A 232 13.58 -15.33 15.93
CA GLU A 232 14.64 -14.63 16.67
C GLU A 232 14.07 -13.85 17.85
N ALA A 233 13.04 -13.03 17.62
CA ALA A 233 12.38 -12.27 18.69
C ALA A 233 11.78 -13.19 19.76
N THR A 234 11.24 -14.35 19.37
CA THR A 234 10.76 -15.37 20.31
C THR A 234 11.91 -15.93 21.14
N SER A 235 13.06 -16.23 20.52
CA SER A 235 14.23 -16.78 21.21
C SER A 235 14.90 -15.79 22.17
N GLN A 236 14.78 -14.49 21.89
CA GLN A 236 15.30 -13.38 22.69
C GLN A 236 14.32 -12.90 23.77
N ASP A 237 13.17 -13.57 23.93
CA ASP A 237 12.09 -13.17 24.86
C ASP A 237 11.52 -11.75 24.59
N HIS A 238 11.64 -11.25 23.36
CA HIS A 238 11.04 -10.00 22.91
C HIS A 238 9.55 -10.20 22.58
N LYS A 239 8.73 -10.53 23.58
CA LYS A 239 7.35 -11.01 23.41
C LYS A 239 6.45 -10.10 22.58
N VAL A 240 6.55 -8.78 22.76
CA VAL A 240 5.72 -7.80 22.03
C VAL A 240 6.02 -7.87 20.54
N GLU A 241 7.30 -7.83 20.18
CA GLU A 241 7.76 -7.90 18.79
C GLU A 241 7.45 -9.26 18.18
N ALA A 242 7.80 -10.36 18.87
CA ALA A 242 7.51 -11.72 18.42
C ALA A 242 6.02 -11.92 18.13
N ARG A 243 5.15 -11.52 19.07
CA ARG A 243 3.70 -11.62 18.90
C ARG A 243 3.21 -10.80 17.70
N ARG A 244 3.75 -9.60 17.47
CA ARG A 244 3.40 -8.77 16.32
C ARG A 244 3.79 -9.43 14.99
N LEU A 245 5.04 -9.91 14.87
CA LEU A 245 5.52 -10.55 13.64
C LEU A 245 4.76 -11.85 13.34
N TRP A 246 4.48 -12.68 14.35
CA TRP A 246 3.64 -13.86 14.19
C TRP A 246 2.18 -13.51 13.83
N THR A 247 1.67 -12.38 14.34
CA THR A 247 0.35 -11.88 13.93
C THR A 247 0.34 -11.55 12.45
N TRP A 248 1.34 -10.81 11.95
CA TRP A 248 1.43 -10.49 10.52
C TRP A 248 1.47 -11.74 9.65
N LEU A 249 2.29 -12.73 10.00
CA LEU A 249 2.35 -14.02 9.29
C LEU A 249 1.00 -14.76 9.31
N SER A 250 0.30 -14.74 10.45
CA SER A 250 -0.99 -15.43 10.60
C SER A 250 -2.10 -14.81 9.75
N GLU A 251 -1.96 -13.56 9.32
CA GLU A 251 -2.96 -12.85 8.51
C GLU A 251 -2.74 -13.02 7.00
N ILE A 252 -1.58 -13.55 6.57
CA ILE A 252 -1.32 -13.85 5.16
C ILE A 252 -2.17 -15.05 4.72
N PRO A 253 -2.92 -14.97 3.61
CA PRO A 253 -3.71 -16.10 3.12
C PRO A 253 -2.84 -17.31 2.76
N GLY A 254 -3.24 -18.51 3.19
CA GLY A 254 -2.56 -19.78 2.86
C GLY A 254 -2.28 -20.66 4.07
N ASP A 255 -1.67 -21.82 3.85
CA ASP A 255 -1.48 -22.84 4.88
C ASP A 255 -0.53 -22.41 6.01
N ALA A 256 0.44 -21.53 5.70
CA ALA A 256 1.38 -20.99 6.67
C ALA A 256 0.72 -20.19 7.81
N SER A 257 -0.50 -19.69 7.60
CA SER A 257 -1.26 -18.90 8.58
C SER A 257 -1.54 -19.67 9.88
N LYS A 258 -1.86 -20.98 9.79
CA LYS A 258 -2.25 -21.78 10.97
C LYS A 258 -1.09 -22.02 11.93
N ASP A 259 0.10 -22.27 11.39
CA ASP A 259 1.30 -22.44 12.20
C ASP A 259 1.67 -21.12 12.89
N ALA A 260 1.70 -20.02 12.13
CA ALA A 260 1.96 -18.69 12.67
C ALA A 260 0.96 -18.29 13.77
N LEU A 261 -0.32 -18.62 13.60
CA LEU A 261 -1.36 -18.40 14.60
C LEU A 261 -1.07 -19.14 15.90
N ARG A 262 -0.69 -20.42 15.81
CA ARG A 262 -0.29 -21.22 16.97
C ARG A 262 0.94 -20.61 17.66
N ARG A 263 1.98 -20.24 16.90
CA ARG A 263 3.20 -19.61 17.44
C ARG A 263 2.91 -18.28 18.14
N ARG A 264 2.05 -17.45 17.56
CA ARG A 264 1.57 -16.20 18.18
C ARG A 264 0.94 -16.46 19.54
N ASP A 265 0.12 -17.51 19.64
CA ASP A 265 -0.59 -17.84 20.87
C ASP A 265 0.36 -18.44 21.93
N GLU A 266 1.39 -19.19 21.50
CA GLU A 266 2.47 -19.71 22.36
C GLU A 266 3.32 -18.61 23.02
N VAL A 267 3.59 -17.50 22.29
CA VAL A 267 4.29 -16.33 22.85
C VAL A 267 3.51 -15.69 24.02
N GLY A 268 2.19 -15.92 24.09
CA GLY A 268 1.30 -15.35 25.08
C GLY A 268 0.94 -13.89 24.80
N ALA A 269 0.10 -13.29 25.65
CA ALA A 269 -0.18 -11.86 25.58
C ALA A 269 1.03 -11.07 26.07
N ALA A 270 1.28 -9.90 25.46
CA ALA A 270 2.14 -8.90 26.09
C ALA A 270 1.55 -8.54 27.46
N GLN A 271 2.37 -8.53 28.50
CA GLN A 271 1.97 -7.89 29.76
C GLN A 271 2.15 -6.39 29.54
N ASP A 272 1.05 -5.65 29.62
CA ASP A 272 1.02 -4.18 29.53
C ASP A 272 1.80 -3.52 30.68
#